data_AF-A0A7S2IIF3-F1
#
_entry.id   AF-A0A7S2IIF3-F1
#
_cell.length_a   1.000
_cell.length_b   1.000
_cell.length_c   1.000
_cell.angle_alpha   90.00
_cell.angle_beta   90.00
_cell.angle_gamma   90.00
#
_symmetry.space_group_name_H-M   'P 1'
#
loop_
_entity.id
_entity.type
_entity.pdbx_description
1 polymer ?
#
loop_
_entity_poly.entity_id
_entity_poly.type
_entity_poly.pdbx_seq_one_letter_code
_entity_poly.pdbx_strand_id
1 'polypeptide(L)'
;LVVGGRLAGRGLLRWSRAAASGVARQCKAASTAGDGAVRHDWTREEVREIYGQPLLPLVFRAASVHRIHFDPQEVQQSTLLSIKTGGCGENCGYCSQSQHFKTQVKPTPMLKVDDVLEKARKAKEAGSTRFCMGTAWRGAGR
;
A
#
# COMPACT_ATOMS: atom_id res chain seq x y z
N LEU A 1 -26.31 40.62 54.19
CA LEU A 1 -27.00 39.57 54.99
C LEU A 1 -26.07 38.35 55.04
N VAL A 2 -25.39 38.13 56.17
CA VAL A 2 -24.67 36.88 56.42
C VAL A 2 -25.67 35.90 56.99
N VAL A 3 -25.84 34.73 56.36
CA VAL A 3 -26.27 33.51 57.06
C VAL A 3 -25.51 32.34 56.44
N GLY A 4 -24.62 31.74 57.22
CA GLY A 4 -23.94 30.49 56.87
C GLY A 4 -24.85 29.28 57.13
N GLY A 5 -24.50 28.15 56.50
CA GLY A 5 -25.13 26.86 56.77
C GLY A 5 -24.29 25.73 56.21
N ARG A 6 -23.50 25.09 57.08
CA ARG A 6 -22.87 23.79 56.79
C ARG A 6 -23.96 22.74 56.63
N LEU A 7 -23.93 21.99 55.54
CA LEU A 7 -24.52 20.66 55.49
C LEU A 7 -23.48 19.68 54.92
N ALA A 8 -23.34 18.60 55.66
CA ALA A 8 -22.33 17.58 55.52
C ALA A 8 -22.59 16.67 54.32
N GLY A 9 -21.48 16.25 53.69
CA GLY A 9 -21.27 14.88 53.22
C GLY A 9 -22.19 14.33 52.12
N ARG A 10 -21.60 14.06 50.95
CA ARG A 10 -21.60 12.74 50.30
C ARG A 10 -20.77 12.79 49.01
N GLY A 11 -19.76 11.93 48.95
CA GLY A 11 -19.25 11.34 47.71
C GLY A 11 -18.38 12.22 46.82
N LEU A 12 -17.12 12.46 47.23
CA LEU A 12 -16.07 12.62 46.23
C LEU A 12 -15.96 11.30 45.45
N LEU A 13 -16.45 11.26 44.21
CA LEU A 13 -16.01 10.29 43.23
C LEU A 13 -14.54 10.58 42.93
N ARG A 14 -13.68 9.98 43.75
CA ARG A 14 -12.24 9.97 43.59
C ARG A 14 -11.95 9.16 42.34
N TRP A 15 -11.72 9.84 41.22
CA TRP A 15 -11.05 9.23 40.08
C TRP A 15 -9.64 8.89 40.57
N SER A 16 -9.46 7.63 40.98
CA SER A 16 -8.15 7.07 41.24
C SER A 16 -7.32 7.31 39.99
N ARG A 17 -6.29 8.17 40.07
CA ARG A 17 -5.18 8.12 39.13
C ARG A 17 -4.52 6.76 39.34
N ALA A 18 -5.03 5.74 38.66
CA ALA A 18 -4.21 4.60 38.33
C ALA A 18 -3.01 5.19 37.58
N ALA A 19 -1.83 5.04 38.15
CA ALA A 19 -0.59 5.37 37.49
C ALA A 19 -0.58 4.56 36.18
N ALA A 20 -0.84 5.24 35.06
CA ALA A 20 -0.61 4.71 33.73
C ALA A 20 0.91 4.70 33.51
N SER A 21 1.61 3.87 34.27
CA SER A 21 3.01 3.57 34.08
C SER A 21 3.11 2.55 32.96
N GLY A 22 3.38 3.06 31.75
CA GLY A 22 3.98 2.28 30.67
C GLY A 22 3.05 1.91 29.53
N VAL A 23 2.66 2.88 28.69
CA VAL A 23 2.98 2.95 27.25
C VAL A 23 2.79 4.41 26.81
N ALA A 24 3.61 5.32 27.34
CA ALA A 24 3.88 6.56 26.62
C ALA A 24 4.92 6.21 25.55
N ARG A 25 4.48 5.55 24.47
CA ARG A 25 5.30 5.45 23.27
C ARG A 25 5.38 6.86 22.72
N GLN A 26 6.43 7.56 23.15
CA GLN A 26 6.80 8.88 22.67
C GLN A 26 6.68 8.84 21.15
N CYS A 27 5.73 9.59 20.60
CA CYS A 27 5.83 10.04 19.23
C CYS A 27 7.05 10.95 19.19
N LYS A 28 8.25 10.38 19.06
CA LYS A 28 9.37 11.08 18.46
C LYS A 28 8.78 11.66 17.18
N ALA A 29 8.73 12.99 17.09
CA ALA A 29 8.43 13.66 15.84
C ALA A 29 9.29 12.96 14.80
N ALA A 30 8.65 12.19 13.91
CA ALA A 30 9.32 11.62 12.77
C ALA A 30 10.07 12.78 12.13
N SER A 31 11.36 12.58 11.89
CA SER A 31 12.29 13.59 11.41
C SER A 31 11.57 14.58 10.49
N THR A 32 11.57 15.83 10.93
CA THR A 32 11.01 16.96 10.21
C THR A 32 11.54 16.92 8.79
N ALA A 33 10.58 16.99 7.85
CA ALA A 33 10.74 17.38 6.46
C ALA A 33 12.10 18.03 6.13
N GLY A 34 12.93 17.25 5.46
CA GLY A 34 13.63 17.66 4.25
C GLY A 34 13.45 16.48 3.28
N ASP A 35 13.31 16.62 1.98
CA ASP A 35 13.23 17.73 1.06
C ASP A 35 12.64 17.07 -0.20
N GLY A 36 12.17 17.82 -1.20
CA GLY A 36 11.94 17.24 -2.54
C GLY A 36 13.20 16.65 -3.21
N ALA A 37 14.27 16.39 -2.46
CA ALA A 37 15.46 15.70 -2.90
C ALA A 37 15.25 14.18 -2.83
N VAL A 38 15.32 13.54 -4.00
CA VAL A 38 15.28 12.09 -4.11
C VAL A 38 16.64 11.53 -3.68
N ARG A 39 16.64 10.59 -2.72
CA ARG A 39 17.83 9.84 -2.28
C ARG A 39 17.69 8.34 -2.59
N HIS A 40 18.82 7.65 -2.76
CA HIS A 40 18.88 6.25 -3.20
C HIS A 40 19.65 5.31 -2.24
N ASP A 41 20.13 5.84 -1.12
CA ASP A 41 21.05 5.21 -0.17
C ASP A 41 20.35 4.71 1.12
N TRP A 42 19.13 4.19 0.98
CA TRP A 42 18.32 3.74 2.12
C TRP A 42 18.88 2.49 2.79
N THR A 43 19.04 2.56 4.11
CA THR A 43 19.36 1.40 4.96
C THR A 43 18.09 0.65 5.36
N ARG A 44 18.25 -0.63 5.75
CA ARG A 44 17.12 -1.46 6.22
C ARG A 44 16.52 -0.89 7.51
N GLU A 45 17.35 -0.31 8.36
CA GLU A 45 16.98 0.31 9.62
C GLU A 45 16.09 1.53 9.40
N GLU A 46 16.47 2.44 8.49
CA GLU A 46 15.65 3.61 8.13
C GLU A 46 14.28 3.20 7.55
N VAL A 47 14.24 2.18 6.68
CA VAL A 47 12.97 1.67 6.13
C VAL A 47 12.09 1.07 7.22
N ARG A 48 12.69 0.33 8.17
CA ARG A 48 11.97 -0.25 9.32
C ARG A 48 11.38 0.84 10.21
N GLU A 49 12.08 1.95 10.40
CA GLU A 49 11.57 3.10 11.14
C GLU A 49 10.33 3.70 10.46
N ILE A 50 10.34 3.85 9.12
CA ILE A 50 9.17 4.32 8.37
C ILE A 50 7.98 3.36 8.53
N TYR A 51 8.22 2.05 8.36
CA TYR A 51 7.19 1.03 8.51
C TYR A 51 6.58 1.02 9.92
N GLY A 52 7.38 1.33 10.95
CA GLY A 52 6.95 1.35 12.36
C GLY A 52 6.22 2.63 12.81
N GLN A 53 5.99 3.60 11.91
CA GLN A 53 5.29 4.84 12.21
C GLN A 53 3.78 4.61 12.41
N PRO A 54 3.09 5.46 13.20
CA PRO A 54 1.63 5.42 13.27
C PRO A 54 1.01 5.69 11.89
N LEU A 55 -0.03 4.93 11.54
CA LEU A 55 -0.61 4.91 10.19
C LEU A 55 -1.05 6.29 9.70
N LEU A 56 -1.82 7.04 10.49
CA LEU A 56 -2.38 8.32 10.04
C LEU A 56 -1.29 9.40 9.78
N PRO A 57 -0.30 9.60 10.66
CA PRO A 57 0.88 10.41 10.35
C PRO A 57 1.64 9.96 9.10
N LEU A 58 1.80 8.64 8.89
CA LEU A 58 2.49 8.11 7.71
C LEU A 58 1.72 8.41 6.42
N VAL A 59 0.39 8.27 6.42
CA VAL A 59 -0.47 8.62 5.29
C VAL A 59 -0.37 10.11 4.97
N PHE A 60 -0.40 10.97 6.00
CA PHE A 60 -0.22 12.42 5.80
C PHE A 60 1.14 12.72 5.16
N ARG A 61 2.23 12.14 5.70
CA ARG A 61 3.57 12.30 5.14
C ARG A 61 3.66 11.83 3.69
N ALA A 62 3.09 10.66 3.38
CA ALA A 62 3.07 10.11 2.02
C ALA A 62 2.33 11.04 1.04
N ALA A 63 1.19 11.58 1.45
CA ALA A 63 0.42 12.52 0.63
C ALA A 63 1.15 13.86 0.42
N SER A 64 1.91 14.33 1.41
CA SER A 64 2.75 15.52 1.28
C SER A 64 3.89 15.29 0.28
N VAL A 65 4.61 14.16 0.38
CA VAL A 65 5.68 13.81 -0.57
C VAL A 65 5.12 13.63 -1.98
N HIS A 66 3.97 12.96 -2.13
CA HIS A 66 3.35 12.75 -3.43
C HIS A 66 3.07 14.07 -4.16
N ARG A 67 2.51 15.08 -3.47
CA ARG A 67 2.22 16.41 -4.05
C ARG A 67 3.46 17.24 -4.42
N ILE A 68 4.62 16.92 -3.85
CA ILE A 68 5.88 17.59 -4.20
C ILE A 68 6.39 17.09 -5.56
N HIS A 69 6.12 15.83 -5.90
CA HIS A 69 6.74 15.15 -7.04
C HIS A 69 5.79 14.79 -8.18
N PHE A 70 4.48 14.76 -7.93
CA PHE A 70 3.46 14.33 -8.89
C PHE A 70 2.28 15.30 -8.86
N ASP A 71 1.61 15.44 -10.00
CA ASP A 71 0.32 16.12 -10.06
C ASP A 71 -0.71 15.28 -9.28
N PRO A 72 -1.30 15.79 -8.18
CA PRO A 72 -2.27 15.05 -7.39
C PRO A 72 -3.60 14.79 -8.13
N GLN A 73 -3.83 15.43 -9.28
CA GLN A 73 -5.02 15.23 -10.11
C GLN A 73 -4.79 14.25 -11.27
N GLU A 74 -3.55 13.79 -11.47
CA GLU A 74 -3.19 12.87 -12.55
C GLU A 74 -3.05 11.42 -12.03
N VAL A 75 -3.52 10.45 -12.82
CA VAL A 75 -3.33 9.02 -12.56
C VAL A 75 -2.91 8.31 -13.84
N GLN A 76 -1.87 7.47 -13.74
CA GLN A 76 -1.45 6.64 -14.87
C GLN A 76 -2.41 5.46 -15.09
N GLN A 77 -3.07 5.45 -16.25
CA GLN A 77 -3.92 4.33 -16.68
C GLN A 77 -3.12 3.32 -17.53
N SER A 78 -3.04 2.07 -17.05
CA SER A 78 -2.42 0.94 -17.75
C SER A 78 -3.38 -0.24 -17.88
N THR A 79 -3.30 -0.99 -18.98
CA THR A 79 -4.12 -2.18 -19.23
C THR A 79 -3.24 -3.40 -19.41
N LEU A 80 -3.53 -4.48 -18.70
CA LEU A 80 -2.78 -5.73 -18.77
C LEU A 80 -3.57 -6.81 -19.50
N LEU A 81 -2.90 -7.56 -20.36
CA LEU A 81 -3.41 -8.78 -20.98
C LEU A 81 -2.53 -9.97 -20.61
N SER A 82 -3.16 -11.04 -20.13
CA SER A 82 -2.49 -12.34 -19.99
C SER A 82 -2.43 -13.01 -21.36
N ILE A 83 -1.27 -12.92 -22.02
CA ILE A 83 -1.09 -13.45 -23.38
C ILE A 83 -0.84 -14.96 -23.40
N LYS A 84 -0.47 -15.56 -22.26
CA LYS A 84 -0.42 -17.01 -22.02
C LYS A 84 -0.79 -17.25 -20.57
N THR A 85 -1.89 -17.97 -20.33
CA THR A 85 -2.46 -18.15 -18.98
C THR A 85 -2.27 -19.59 -18.50
N GLY A 86 -1.95 -19.77 -17.22
CA GLY A 86 -1.89 -21.08 -16.56
C GLY A 86 -0.70 -21.95 -16.96
N GLY A 87 -0.55 -23.11 -16.35
CA GLY A 87 0.54 -24.06 -16.65
C GLY A 87 1.93 -23.47 -16.41
N CYS A 88 2.08 -22.65 -15.36
CA CYS A 88 3.39 -22.12 -14.97
C CYS A 88 4.16 -23.19 -14.19
N GLY A 89 5.42 -23.42 -14.55
CA GLY A 89 6.31 -24.37 -13.86
C GLY A 89 6.80 -23.90 -12.48
N GLU A 90 6.66 -22.62 -12.16
CA GLU A 90 7.07 -22.03 -10.89
C GLU A 90 6.09 -22.40 -9.76
N ASN A 91 6.62 -22.65 -8.56
CA ASN A 91 5.83 -23.03 -7.38
C ASN A 91 5.57 -21.84 -6.44
N CYS A 92 5.08 -20.72 -6.98
CA CYS A 92 4.76 -19.54 -6.17
C CYS A 92 3.48 -19.78 -5.35
N GLY A 93 3.59 -19.83 -4.02
CA GLY A 93 2.48 -20.20 -3.10
C GLY A 93 1.22 -19.32 -3.15
N TYR A 94 1.29 -18.16 -3.79
CA TYR A 94 0.15 -17.24 -3.98
C TYR A 94 -0.41 -17.23 -5.41
N CYS A 95 0.28 -17.84 -6.38
CA CYS A 95 -0.05 -17.67 -7.79
C CYS A 95 -1.06 -18.72 -8.26
N SER A 96 -2.23 -18.28 -8.71
CA SER A 96 -3.28 -19.17 -9.22
C SER A 96 -2.94 -19.88 -10.54
N GLN A 97 -1.89 -19.43 -11.22
CA GLN A 97 -1.45 -19.97 -12.51
C GLN A 97 -0.35 -21.04 -12.39
N SER A 98 0.15 -21.29 -11.18
CA SER A 98 1.10 -22.37 -10.88
C SER A 98 0.44 -23.73 -11.12
N GLN A 99 1.14 -24.62 -11.83
CA GLN A 99 0.68 -25.98 -12.06
C GLN A 99 0.76 -26.88 -10.81
N HIS A 100 1.45 -26.43 -9.76
CA HIS A 100 1.64 -27.17 -8.51
C HIS A 100 0.41 -27.13 -7.60
N PHE A 101 -0.54 -26.23 -7.87
CA PHE A 101 -1.75 -26.06 -7.05
C PHE A 101 -3.02 -26.32 -7.87
N LYS A 102 -4.04 -26.87 -7.21
CA LYS A 102 -5.36 -27.06 -7.82
C LYS A 102 -6.13 -25.73 -7.78
N THR A 103 -6.28 -25.10 -8.93
CA THR A 103 -7.02 -23.84 -9.08
C THR A 103 -8.05 -23.94 -10.20
N GLN A 104 -8.87 -22.90 -10.37
CA GLN A 104 -9.89 -22.84 -11.42
C GLN A 104 -9.32 -22.32 -12.76
N VAL A 105 -8.02 -22.00 -12.81
CA VAL A 105 -7.39 -21.42 -14.00
C VAL A 105 -7.09 -22.51 -15.01
N LYS A 106 -7.77 -22.48 -16.16
CA LYS A 106 -7.50 -23.38 -17.29
C LYS A 106 -6.30 -22.87 -18.08
N PRO A 107 -5.27 -23.70 -18.36
CA PRO A 107 -4.18 -23.32 -19.23
C PRO A 107 -4.68 -22.97 -20.63
N THR A 108 -4.18 -21.87 -21.18
CA THR A 108 -4.43 -21.46 -22.57
C THR A 108 -3.10 -21.31 -23.30
N PRO A 109 -3.04 -21.66 -24.59
CA PRO A 109 -1.86 -21.41 -25.39
C PRO A 109 -1.59 -19.91 -25.49
N MET A 110 -0.38 -19.56 -25.93
CA MET A 110 -0.05 -18.17 -26.19
C MET A 110 -0.94 -17.62 -27.31
N LEU A 111 -1.45 -16.40 -27.10
CA LEU A 111 -2.22 -15.67 -28.11
C LEU A 111 -1.34 -15.34 -29.31
N LYS A 112 -1.98 -15.26 -30.50
CA LYS A 112 -1.29 -14.79 -31.70
C LYS A 112 -1.01 -13.29 -31.59
N VAL A 113 0.04 -12.85 -32.27
CA VAL A 113 0.45 -11.43 -32.27
C VAL A 113 -0.71 -10.53 -32.71
N ASP A 114 -1.44 -10.91 -33.76
CA ASP A 114 -2.58 -10.12 -34.26
C ASP A 114 -3.69 -9.96 -33.21
N ASP A 115 -3.99 -11.02 -32.45
CA ASP A 115 -4.96 -10.96 -31.35
C ASP A 115 -4.48 -10.01 -30.25
N VAL A 116 -3.19 -10.07 -29.90
CA VAL A 116 -2.59 -9.17 -28.90
C VAL A 116 -2.62 -7.72 -29.36
N LEU A 117 -2.28 -7.46 -30.62
CA LEU A 117 -2.32 -6.12 -31.22
C LEU A 117 -3.74 -5.56 -31.26
N GLU A 118 -4.75 -6.37 -31.59
CA GLU A 118 -6.13 -5.91 -31.59
C GLU A 118 -6.62 -5.59 -30.15
N LYS A 119 -6.23 -6.39 -29.15
CA LYS A 119 -6.51 -6.05 -27.74
C LYS A 119 -5.77 -4.79 -27.29
N ALA A 120 -4.53 -4.59 -27.73
CA ALA A 120 -3.76 -3.39 -27.43
C ALA A 120 -4.38 -2.14 -28.07
N ARG A 121 -4.88 -2.25 -29.32
CA ARG A 121 -5.61 -1.19 -30.01
C ARG A 121 -6.87 -0.80 -29.24
N LYS A 122 -7.66 -1.78 -28.81
CA LYS A 122 -8.84 -1.55 -27.96
C LYS A 122 -8.49 -0.90 -26.62
N ALA A 123 -7.38 -1.30 -25.99
CA ALA A 123 -6.93 -0.69 -24.75
C ALA A 123 -6.53 0.79 -24.94
N LYS A 124 -5.88 1.10 -26.07
CA LYS A 124 -5.55 2.48 -26.45
C LYS A 124 -6.81 3.31 -26.70
N GLU A 125 -7.78 2.77 -27.44
CA GLU A 125 -9.08 3.42 -27.67
C GLU A 125 -9.84 3.66 -26.37
N ALA A 126 -9.70 2.78 -25.38
CA ALA A 126 -10.26 2.93 -24.03
C ALA A 126 -9.47 3.91 -23.13
N GLY A 127 -8.50 4.65 -23.67
CA GLY A 127 -7.74 5.68 -22.95
C GLY A 127 -6.52 5.18 -22.18
N SER A 128 -6.11 3.92 -22.36
CA SER A 128 -4.90 3.40 -21.71
C SER A 128 -3.63 3.98 -22.34
N THR A 129 -2.69 4.42 -21.50
CA THR A 129 -1.39 4.97 -21.94
C THR A 129 -0.30 3.91 -22.02
N ARG A 130 -0.50 2.76 -21.35
CA ARG A 130 0.46 1.65 -21.31
C ARG A 130 -0.26 0.31 -21.42
N PHE A 131 0.21 -0.53 -22.33
CA PHE A 131 -0.26 -1.91 -22.49
C PHE A 131 0.78 -2.90 -21.96
N CYS A 132 0.39 -3.74 -21.01
CA CYS A 132 1.26 -4.70 -20.34
C CYS A 132 0.91 -6.12 -20.77
N MET A 133 1.90 -6.89 -21.22
CA MET A 133 1.72 -8.29 -21.58
C MET A 133 2.26 -9.19 -20.46
N GLY A 134 1.41 -10.05 -19.90
CA GLY A 134 1.77 -11.03 -18.87
C GLY A 134 1.83 -12.44 -19.43
N THR A 135 2.81 -13.22 -19.00
CA THR A 135 2.99 -14.63 -19.39
C THR A 135 3.14 -15.53 -18.16
N ALA A 136 2.55 -16.71 -18.20
CA ALA A 136 2.67 -17.70 -17.12
C ALA A 136 3.94 -18.56 -17.23
N TRP A 137 5.12 -17.91 -17.19
CA TRP A 137 6.46 -18.51 -17.10
C TRP A 137 7.48 -17.47 -16.58
N ARG A 138 8.72 -17.89 -16.33
CA ARG A 138 9.83 -16.98 -15.97
C ARG A 138 10.76 -16.79 -17.18
N GLY A 139 11.00 -15.54 -17.58
CA GLY A 139 11.86 -15.18 -18.72
C GLY A 139 11.15 -15.19 -20.07
N ALA A 140 11.86 -14.85 -21.14
CA ALA A 140 11.41 -15.07 -22.51
C ALA A 140 11.69 -16.55 -22.84
N GLY A 141 10.67 -17.40 -22.82
CA GLY A 141 10.86 -18.83 -23.05
C GLY A 141 11.53 -19.09 -24.39
N ARG A 142 12.58 -19.91 -24.32
CA ARG A 142 13.11 -20.67 -25.47
C ARG A 142 12.17 -21.82 -25.77
#